data_AF-A0A8T7IWP0-F1
#
_entry.id   AF-A0A8T7IWP0-F1
#
_cell.length_a   1.000
_cell.length_b   1.000
_cell.length_c   1.000
_cell.angle_alpha   90.00
_cell.angle_beta   90.00
_cell.angle_gamma   90.00
#
_symmetry.space_group_name_H-M   'P 1'
#
loop_
_entity.id
_entity.type
_entity.pdbx_description
1 polymer ?
#
loop_
_entity_poly.entity_id
_entity_poly.type
_entity_poly.pdbx_seq_one_letter_code
_entity_poly.pdbx_strand_id
1 'polypeptide(L)'
;MARSSLKLTAFCLLSFLVSACQSLRNEPSDAFVNENAKWQELVRHTSLTLRDMGYTVTAEVMKGDEFGSYDIQNVRLSRVHDVGSKLDMFSPNIGSKSVCGVQCELLRKISSVEKEANLSLFVKQNEGDLFTFFGDWKTIDELIKVFREASEGSLKEYLDYIRVNLESQNSLSEFSQKFKSLLTSDMLVKFTKTKSVELNPSNSRRLSKFGVAFDNRDLPDDWDSAEKPREHWLSDNELSKDEIAMANTVELENELVELEGSIVKGWQKAKKIDLYKGMGVCTYSDNSFGTIVSLRDGKASISVKGQVKLLYDGLLVEAPSGYLFGNTEALLFVDINAEIIYPIRDIAACSVDV
;
A
#
# COMPACT_ATOMS: atom_id res chain seq x y z
N MET A 1 -45.36 -14.95 62.72
CA MET A 1 -44.32 -15.49 61.82
C MET A 1 -44.72 -15.61 60.35
N ALA A 2 -46.01 -15.66 59.99
CA ALA A 2 -46.43 -15.88 58.59
C ALA A 2 -46.25 -14.69 57.61
N ARG A 3 -46.01 -13.46 58.09
CA ARG A 3 -45.81 -12.28 57.21
C ARG A 3 -44.39 -12.10 56.68
N SER A 4 -43.40 -12.79 57.26
CA SER A 4 -42.00 -12.68 56.83
C SER A 4 -41.67 -13.62 55.66
N SER A 5 -42.41 -14.73 55.51
CA SER A 5 -42.18 -15.68 54.41
C SER A 5 -42.69 -15.17 53.07
N LEU A 6 -43.76 -14.37 53.05
CA LEU A 6 -44.35 -13.83 51.82
C LEU A 6 -43.46 -12.79 51.12
N LYS A 7 -42.67 -12.02 51.88
CA LYS A 7 -41.73 -11.04 51.32
C LYS A 7 -40.51 -11.70 50.68
N LEU A 8 -40.06 -12.83 51.25
CA LEU A 8 -38.91 -13.57 50.75
C LEU A 8 -39.23 -14.29 49.42
N THR A 9 -40.43 -14.87 49.30
CA THR A 9 -40.87 -15.52 48.05
C THR A 9 -41.10 -14.51 46.93
N ALA A 10 -41.67 -13.33 47.23
CA ALA A 10 -41.84 -12.26 46.24
C ALA A 10 -40.49 -11.73 45.73
N PHE A 11 -39.49 -11.57 46.61
CA PHE A 11 -38.16 -11.13 46.21
C PHE A 11 -37.45 -12.19 45.34
N CYS A 12 -37.53 -13.47 45.70
CA CYS A 12 -36.98 -14.55 44.87
C CYS A 12 -37.65 -14.64 43.49
N LEU A 13 -38.98 -14.52 43.40
CA LEU A 13 -39.71 -14.53 42.12
C LEU A 13 -39.33 -13.33 41.24
N LEU A 14 -39.14 -12.15 41.83
CA LEU A 14 -38.68 -10.97 41.10
C LEU A 14 -37.23 -11.16 40.60
N SER A 15 -36.35 -11.76 41.40
CA SER A 15 -34.96 -12.05 41.01
C SER A 15 -34.88 -13.03 39.85
N PHE A 16 -35.75 -14.05 39.80
CA PHE A 16 -35.81 -15.01 38.69
C PHE A 16 -36.39 -14.40 37.40
N LEU A 17 -37.30 -13.43 37.51
CA LEU A 17 -37.85 -12.71 36.34
C LEU A 17 -36.85 -11.72 35.74
N VAL A 18 -35.96 -11.12 36.55
CA VAL A 18 -34.93 -10.20 36.04
C VAL A 18 -33.78 -10.95 35.36
N SER A 19 -33.43 -12.16 35.79
CA SER A 19 -32.41 -12.99 35.13
C SER A 19 -32.91 -13.68 33.86
N ALA A 20 -34.22 -13.93 33.71
CA ALA A 20 -34.81 -14.46 32.47
C ALA A 20 -34.83 -13.44 31.31
N CYS A 21 -34.72 -12.13 31.57
CA CYS A 21 -34.66 -11.10 30.53
C CYS A 21 -33.24 -10.71 30.08
N GLN A 22 -32.19 -11.24 30.70
CA GLN A 22 -30.81 -10.82 30.39
C GLN A 22 -30.05 -11.75 29.44
N SER A 23 -30.65 -12.85 28.97
CA SER A 23 -29.93 -13.90 28.24
C SER A 23 -30.45 -14.22 26.83
N LEU A 24 -31.09 -13.27 26.14
CA LEU A 24 -31.03 -13.25 24.67
C LEU A 24 -29.84 -12.38 24.24
N ARG A 25 -28.64 -12.80 24.64
CA ARG A 25 -27.46 -12.44 23.85
C ARG A 25 -27.54 -13.35 22.65
N ASN A 26 -27.88 -12.78 21.49
CA ASN A 26 -27.84 -13.54 20.25
C ASN A 26 -26.41 -14.04 20.07
N GLU A 27 -26.22 -15.35 20.25
CA GLU A 27 -24.99 -15.97 19.81
C GLU A 27 -24.98 -15.85 18.28
N PRO A 28 -23.88 -15.36 17.67
CA PRO A 28 -23.79 -15.28 16.24
C PRO A 28 -23.99 -16.68 15.64
N SER A 29 -24.79 -16.78 14.59
CA SER A 29 -25.03 -18.08 13.93
C SER A 29 -23.71 -18.73 13.49
N ASP A 30 -23.63 -20.07 13.47
CA ASP A 30 -22.43 -20.80 13.01
C ASP A 30 -22.02 -20.40 11.59
N ALA A 31 -22.99 -20.06 10.73
CA ALA A 31 -22.74 -19.55 9.38
C ALA A 31 -22.02 -18.19 9.39
N PHE A 32 -22.33 -17.31 10.36
CA PHE A 32 -21.63 -16.04 10.54
C PHE A 32 -20.19 -16.27 11.00
N VAL A 33 -20.01 -17.15 12.00
CA VAL A 33 -18.69 -17.48 12.54
C VAL A 33 -17.77 -18.04 11.44
N ASN A 34 -18.29 -18.97 10.62
CA ASN A 34 -17.54 -19.59 9.55
C ASN A 34 -17.15 -18.61 8.43
N GLU A 35 -18.07 -17.77 7.95
CA GLU A 35 -17.74 -16.82 6.88
C GLU A 35 -16.82 -15.69 7.36
N ASN A 36 -16.99 -15.23 8.61
CA ASN A 36 -16.06 -14.28 9.20
C ASN A 36 -14.66 -14.89 9.38
N ALA A 37 -14.57 -16.17 9.74
CA ALA A 37 -13.28 -16.87 9.83
C ALA A 37 -12.57 -16.95 8.46
N LYS A 38 -13.30 -17.20 7.37
CA LYS A 38 -12.70 -17.18 6.02
C LYS A 38 -12.12 -15.82 5.66
N TRP A 39 -12.86 -14.74 5.93
CA TRP A 39 -12.34 -13.40 5.67
C TRP A 39 -11.14 -13.08 6.56
N GLN A 40 -11.19 -13.41 7.85
CA GLN A 40 -10.03 -13.26 8.72
C GLN A 40 -8.81 -14.03 8.21
N GLU A 41 -9.02 -15.19 7.59
CA GLU A 41 -7.93 -15.96 6.99
C GLU A 41 -7.37 -15.29 5.72
N LEU A 42 -8.21 -14.72 4.86
CA LEU A 42 -7.75 -13.88 3.74
C LEU A 42 -6.91 -12.70 4.23
N VAL A 43 -7.37 -12.01 5.27
CA VAL A 43 -6.64 -10.92 5.92
C VAL A 43 -5.32 -11.40 6.52
N ARG A 44 -5.29 -12.58 7.15
CA ARG A 44 -4.08 -13.17 7.73
C ARG A 44 -3.03 -13.49 6.66
N HIS A 45 -3.47 -13.87 5.47
CA HIS A 45 -2.60 -14.14 4.32
C HIS A 45 -2.11 -12.87 3.62
N THR A 46 -2.80 -11.75 3.79
CA THR A 46 -2.27 -10.44 3.40
C THR A 46 -1.40 -9.89 4.52
N SER A 47 -0.12 -9.67 4.20
CA SER A 47 0.74 -8.95 5.14
C SER A 47 0.20 -7.53 5.35
N LEU A 48 0.32 -7.02 6.58
CA LEU A 48 -0.40 -5.83 7.06
C LEU A 48 0.55 -4.64 7.33
N THR A 49 1.59 -4.46 6.53
CA THR A 49 2.58 -3.36 6.69
C THR A 49 1.87 -2.01 6.73
N LEU A 50 0.87 -1.83 5.85
CA LEU A 50 0.07 -0.61 5.82
C LEU A 50 -0.61 -0.31 7.17
N ARG A 51 -1.09 -1.35 7.86
CA ARG A 51 -1.77 -1.25 9.16
C ARG A 51 -0.80 -0.87 10.27
N ASP A 52 0.41 -1.44 10.26
CA ASP A 52 1.48 -1.06 11.18
C ASP A 52 1.88 0.42 11.04
N MET A 53 1.70 0.97 9.83
CA MET A 53 1.91 2.40 9.55
C MET A 53 0.70 3.29 9.92
N GLY A 54 -0.37 2.70 10.46
CA GLY A 54 -1.57 3.43 10.91
C GLY A 54 -2.64 3.67 9.84
N TYR A 55 -2.55 2.98 8.70
CA TYR A 55 -3.50 3.10 7.59
C TYR A 55 -4.34 1.83 7.41
N THR A 56 -5.51 1.96 6.82
CA THR A 56 -6.35 0.82 6.41
C THR A 56 -7.13 1.14 5.14
N VAL A 57 -7.69 0.14 4.49
CA VAL A 57 -8.67 0.32 3.42
C VAL A 57 -10.05 0.23 4.04
N THR A 58 -10.85 1.27 3.82
CA THR A 58 -12.25 1.31 4.25
C THR A 58 -13.18 1.24 3.05
N ALA A 59 -14.31 0.58 3.21
CA ALA A 59 -15.37 0.55 2.20
C ALA A 59 -16.76 0.70 2.84
N GLU A 60 -17.74 1.06 2.04
CA GLU A 60 -19.16 1.06 2.42
C GLU A 60 -19.84 -0.13 1.76
N VAL A 61 -20.68 -0.82 2.53
CA VAL A 61 -21.48 -1.94 2.02
C VAL A 61 -22.89 -1.43 1.83
N MET A 62 -23.38 -1.45 0.60
CA MET A 62 -24.75 -1.08 0.27
C MET A 62 -25.54 -2.31 -0.14
N LYS A 63 -26.81 -2.33 0.26
CA LYS A 63 -27.75 -3.38 -0.17
C LYS A 63 -28.41 -2.92 -1.47
N GLY A 64 -28.27 -3.71 -2.53
CA GLY A 64 -28.93 -3.47 -3.81
C GLY A 64 -30.44 -3.70 -3.74
N ASP A 65 -31.16 -3.09 -4.68
CA ASP A 65 -32.62 -2.92 -4.63
C ASP A 65 -33.41 -4.18 -4.99
N GLU A 66 -32.91 -5.03 -5.89
CA GLU A 66 -33.78 -6.04 -6.54
C GLU A 66 -33.68 -7.47 -5.96
N PHE A 67 -32.59 -7.84 -5.28
CA PHE A 67 -32.42 -9.23 -4.81
C PHE A 67 -31.73 -9.37 -3.45
N GLY A 68 -31.54 -8.26 -2.73
CA GLY A 68 -30.72 -8.28 -1.51
C GLY A 68 -29.27 -8.67 -1.81
N SER A 69 -28.77 -8.31 -2.99
CA SER A 69 -27.34 -8.28 -3.27
C SER A 69 -26.67 -7.23 -2.39
N TYR A 70 -25.39 -7.43 -2.10
CA TYR A 70 -24.56 -6.43 -1.45
C TYR A 70 -23.45 -5.98 -2.38
N ASP A 71 -23.32 -4.67 -2.53
CA ASP A 71 -22.27 -4.04 -3.31
C ASP A 71 -21.32 -3.28 -2.38
N ILE A 72 -20.05 -3.28 -2.75
CA ILE A 72 -18.99 -2.54 -2.07
C ILE A 72 -18.77 -1.24 -2.81
N GLN A 73 -18.90 -0.10 -2.14
CA GLN A 73 -18.67 1.22 -2.71
C GLN A 73 -17.84 2.11 -1.80
N ASN A 74 -17.48 3.30 -2.26
CA ASN A 74 -16.71 4.30 -1.51
C ASN A 74 -15.42 3.73 -0.90
N VAL A 75 -14.74 2.86 -1.65
CA VAL A 75 -13.48 2.21 -1.26
C VAL A 75 -12.38 3.26 -1.26
N ARG A 76 -11.69 3.42 -0.13
CA ARG A 76 -10.65 4.43 0.02
C ARG A 76 -9.59 4.03 1.03
N LEU A 77 -8.41 4.63 0.90
CA LEU A 77 -7.40 4.61 1.95
C LEU A 77 -7.85 5.54 3.10
N SER A 78 -7.76 5.05 4.34
CA SER A 78 -8.12 5.79 5.55
C SER A 78 -7.06 5.56 6.63
N ARG A 79 -7.09 6.35 7.71
CA ARG A 79 -6.36 5.98 8.94
C ARG A 79 -7.17 4.97 9.73
N VAL A 80 -6.50 4.10 10.49
CA VAL A 80 -7.15 3.04 11.31
C VAL A 80 -8.16 3.62 12.32
N HIS A 81 -7.97 4.87 12.73
CA HIS A 81 -8.88 5.56 13.65
C HIS A 81 -10.12 6.20 12.98
N ASP A 82 -10.10 6.36 11.66
CA ASP A 82 -11.14 7.07 10.88
C ASP A 82 -12.20 6.12 10.29
N VAL A 83 -12.26 4.88 10.79
CA VAL A 83 -13.10 3.82 10.23
C VAL A 83 -14.59 4.11 10.43
N GLY A 84 -14.99 4.79 11.50
CA GLY A 84 -16.39 5.20 11.74
C GLY A 84 -17.40 4.07 11.53
N SER A 85 -18.44 4.34 10.73
CA SER A 85 -19.44 3.37 10.29
C SER A 85 -18.99 2.50 9.10
N LYS A 86 -17.88 2.85 8.44
CA LYS A 86 -17.37 2.15 7.26
C LYS A 86 -16.78 0.81 7.66
N LEU A 87 -16.76 -0.13 6.74
CA LEU A 87 -16.12 -1.42 6.90
C LEU A 87 -14.60 -1.28 6.81
N ASP A 88 -13.86 -1.85 7.75
CA ASP A 88 -12.40 -1.95 7.68
C ASP A 88 -12.06 -3.28 7.01
N MET A 89 -11.42 -3.23 5.85
CA MET A 89 -11.15 -4.42 5.04
C MET A 89 -10.10 -5.34 5.68
N PHE A 90 -9.19 -4.80 6.51
CA PHE A 90 -8.13 -5.57 7.20
C PHE A 90 -8.45 -5.88 8.66
N SER A 91 -9.57 -5.38 9.16
CA SER A 91 -10.04 -5.69 10.49
C SER A 91 -11.56 -5.74 10.48
N PRO A 92 -12.15 -6.77 9.84
CA PRO A 92 -13.60 -6.90 9.74
C PRO A 92 -14.20 -7.09 11.14
N ASN A 93 -14.50 -5.98 11.81
CA ASN A 93 -15.27 -5.94 13.03
C ASN A 93 -16.69 -5.48 12.67
N ILE A 94 -17.55 -6.47 12.47
CA ILE A 94 -18.88 -6.29 11.91
C ILE A 94 -19.96 -6.55 12.96
N GLY A 95 -19.60 -7.18 14.08
CA GLY A 95 -20.53 -7.44 15.19
C GLY A 95 -21.20 -6.17 15.76
N SER A 96 -20.63 -4.99 15.50
CA SER A 96 -21.23 -3.69 15.85
C SER A 96 -21.72 -2.86 14.66
N LYS A 97 -21.56 -3.32 13.41
CA LYS A 97 -21.87 -2.55 12.20
C LYS A 97 -23.11 -3.12 11.52
N SER A 98 -24.20 -2.34 11.52
CA SER A 98 -25.44 -2.70 10.82
C SER A 98 -25.37 -2.28 9.35
N VAL A 99 -25.41 -3.24 8.43
CA VAL A 99 -25.62 -2.97 6.99
C VAL A 99 -27.12 -2.81 6.77
N CYS A 100 -27.60 -1.57 6.73
CA CYS A 100 -29.00 -1.23 6.48
C CYS A 100 -29.14 -0.67 5.06
N GLY A 101 -30.13 -1.16 4.29
CA GLY A 101 -30.63 -0.41 3.12
C GLY A 101 -31.43 0.83 3.56
N VAL A 102 -31.80 1.70 2.60
CA VAL A 102 -32.51 2.98 2.86
C VAL A 102 -33.76 2.79 3.73
N GLN A 103 -34.52 1.73 3.48
CA GLN A 103 -35.74 1.40 4.24
C GLN A 103 -35.44 0.93 5.68
N CYS A 104 -34.30 0.26 5.88
CA CYS A 104 -33.82 -0.18 7.19
C CYS A 104 -33.35 1.01 8.04
N GLU A 105 -32.73 2.04 7.45
CA GLU A 105 -32.41 3.27 8.18
C GLU A 105 -33.67 4.00 8.67
N LEU A 106 -34.71 4.05 7.83
CA LEU A 106 -36.01 4.63 8.19
C LEU A 106 -36.67 3.83 9.33
N LEU A 107 -36.61 2.49 9.27
CA LEU A 107 -37.16 1.62 10.30
C LEU A 107 -36.31 1.60 11.58
N ARG A 108 -35.00 1.82 11.50
CA ARG A 108 -34.10 1.94 12.66
C ARG A 108 -34.46 3.12 13.56
N LYS A 109 -35.07 4.17 13.00
CA LYS A 109 -35.63 5.28 13.78
C LYS A 109 -36.91 4.90 14.53
N ILE A 110 -37.54 3.76 14.21
CA ILE A 110 -38.90 3.40 14.63
C ILE A 110 -38.94 2.10 15.46
N SER A 111 -38.03 1.13 15.27
CA SER A 111 -37.98 -0.10 16.09
C SER A 111 -36.61 -0.79 16.12
N SER A 112 -36.36 -1.60 17.17
CA SER A 112 -35.09 -2.31 17.41
C SER A 112 -35.02 -3.70 16.76
N VAL A 113 -35.53 -3.84 15.52
CA VAL A 113 -35.63 -5.16 14.88
C VAL A 113 -34.29 -5.61 14.28
N GLU A 114 -34.03 -6.90 14.51
CA GLU A 114 -32.92 -7.81 14.17
C GLU A 114 -31.71 -7.29 13.37
N LYS A 115 -30.53 -7.46 13.98
CA LYS A 115 -29.23 -6.92 13.55
C LYS A 115 -28.36 -7.90 12.73
N GLU A 116 -28.73 -9.17 12.59
CA GLU A 116 -27.73 -10.23 12.35
C GLU A 116 -27.77 -10.98 11.01
N ALA A 117 -28.66 -10.65 10.08
CA ALA A 117 -28.90 -11.55 8.94
C ALA A 117 -28.13 -11.29 7.63
N ASN A 118 -27.07 -10.47 7.56
CA ASN A 118 -26.54 -10.04 6.25
C ASN A 118 -25.05 -10.22 5.95
N LEU A 119 -24.21 -10.57 6.92
CA LEU A 119 -22.77 -10.68 6.64
C LEU A 119 -22.40 -11.95 5.89
N SER A 120 -22.90 -13.11 6.32
CA SER A 120 -22.59 -14.37 5.63
C SER A 120 -23.04 -14.33 4.17
N LEU A 121 -24.15 -13.63 3.90
CA LEU A 121 -24.63 -13.42 2.54
C LEU A 121 -23.73 -12.44 1.77
N PHE A 122 -23.31 -11.33 2.39
CA PHE A 122 -22.32 -10.40 1.81
C PHE A 122 -21.02 -11.11 1.43
N VAL A 123 -20.38 -11.80 2.39
CA VAL A 123 -19.09 -12.48 2.17
C VAL A 123 -19.24 -13.53 1.07
N LYS A 124 -20.32 -14.32 1.09
CA LYS A 124 -20.57 -15.33 0.07
C LYS A 124 -20.82 -14.75 -1.31
N GLN A 125 -21.55 -13.64 -1.42
CA GLN A 125 -21.82 -12.98 -2.70
C GLN A 125 -20.57 -12.31 -3.27
N ASN A 126 -19.70 -11.79 -2.40
CA ASN A 126 -18.50 -11.03 -2.78
C ASN A 126 -17.21 -11.86 -2.61
N GLU A 127 -17.29 -13.19 -2.46
CA GLU A 127 -16.13 -14.04 -2.12
C GLU A 127 -15.03 -13.92 -3.18
N GLY A 128 -15.40 -13.90 -4.47
CA GLY A 128 -14.47 -13.74 -5.58
C GLY A 128 -13.78 -12.37 -5.61
N ASP A 129 -14.52 -11.30 -5.34
CA ASP A 129 -13.98 -9.95 -5.30
C ASP A 129 -13.06 -9.74 -4.10
N LEU A 130 -13.44 -10.28 -2.93
CA LEU A 130 -12.60 -10.27 -1.73
C LEU A 130 -11.30 -11.05 -1.99
N PHE A 131 -11.38 -12.24 -2.60
CA PHE A 131 -10.20 -13.04 -2.92
C PHE A 131 -9.25 -12.31 -3.87
N THR A 132 -9.79 -11.73 -4.95
CA THR A 132 -9.01 -10.92 -5.90
C THR A 132 -8.38 -9.73 -5.20
N PHE A 133 -9.15 -8.99 -4.41
CA PHE A 133 -8.66 -7.83 -3.65
C PHE A 133 -7.51 -8.19 -2.72
N PHE A 134 -7.64 -9.24 -1.91
CA PHE A 134 -6.57 -9.66 -1.00
C PHE A 134 -5.36 -10.24 -1.75
N GLY A 135 -5.57 -10.87 -2.91
CA GLY A 135 -4.50 -11.26 -3.83
C GLY A 135 -3.68 -10.06 -4.31
N ASP A 136 -4.35 -9.05 -4.88
CA ASP A 136 -3.73 -7.80 -5.34
C ASP A 136 -3.05 -7.07 -4.17
N TRP A 137 -3.70 -7.05 -3.02
CA TRP A 137 -3.20 -6.37 -1.83
C TRP A 137 -1.91 -6.99 -1.30
N LYS A 138 -1.74 -8.30 -1.42
CA LYS A 138 -0.47 -8.94 -1.07
C LYS A 138 0.70 -8.37 -1.88
N THR A 139 0.53 -8.21 -3.19
CA THR A 139 1.54 -7.60 -4.05
C THR A 139 1.78 -6.13 -3.70
N ILE A 140 0.70 -5.39 -3.40
CA ILE A 140 0.80 -4.00 -2.93
C ILE A 140 1.58 -3.93 -1.61
N ASP A 141 1.33 -4.82 -0.66
CA ASP A 141 2.02 -4.83 0.63
C ASP A 141 3.51 -5.14 0.49
N GLU A 142 3.89 -6.05 -0.42
CA GLU A 142 5.29 -6.31 -0.76
C GLU A 142 5.98 -5.06 -1.31
N LEU A 143 5.32 -4.28 -2.17
CA LEU A 143 5.82 -2.98 -2.64
C LEU A 143 5.97 -1.98 -1.49
N ILE A 144 4.97 -1.88 -0.60
CA ILE A 144 5.02 -0.99 0.58
C ILE A 144 6.21 -1.34 1.48
N LYS A 145 6.51 -2.63 1.69
CA LYS A 145 7.68 -3.07 2.47
C LYS A 145 8.99 -2.59 1.86
N VAL A 146 9.16 -2.78 0.55
CA VAL A 146 10.37 -2.32 -0.17
C VAL A 146 10.53 -0.80 -0.02
N PHE A 147 9.46 -0.03 -0.20
CA PHE A 147 9.52 1.43 0.00
C PHE A 147 9.80 1.83 1.45
N ARG A 148 9.27 1.07 2.42
CA ARG A 148 9.47 1.33 3.84
C ARG A 148 10.92 1.10 4.23
N GLU A 149 11.52 0.00 3.77
CA GLU A 149 12.94 -0.31 3.98
C GLU A 149 13.85 0.74 3.35
N ALA A 150 13.49 1.23 2.15
CA ALA A 150 14.26 2.27 1.47
C ALA A 150 14.10 3.66 2.10
N SER A 151 12.89 4.03 2.55
CA SER A 151 12.59 5.41 2.98
C SER A 151 11.33 5.53 3.86
N GLU A 152 11.31 4.92 5.04
CA GLU A 152 10.13 4.90 5.94
C GLU A 152 9.50 6.29 6.18
N GLY A 153 10.32 7.33 6.39
CA GLY A 153 9.84 8.70 6.62
C GLY A 153 9.09 9.28 5.42
N SER A 154 9.68 9.20 4.22
CA SER A 154 9.09 9.69 2.97
C SER A 154 7.84 8.90 2.59
N LEU A 155 7.85 7.58 2.81
CA LEU A 155 6.71 6.73 2.50
C LEU A 155 5.48 7.11 3.31
N LYS A 156 5.61 7.40 4.61
CA LYS A 156 4.47 7.76 5.45
C LYS A 156 3.78 9.03 4.95
N GLU A 157 4.56 10.05 4.61
CA GLU A 157 4.05 11.32 4.06
C GLU A 157 3.45 11.13 2.68
N TYR A 158 4.04 10.24 1.87
CA TYR A 158 3.52 9.91 0.56
C TYR A 158 2.17 9.16 0.64
N LEU A 159 2.03 8.23 1.58
CA LEU A 159 0.75 7.56 1.85
C LEU A 159 -0.32 8.55 2.34
N ASP A 160 0.05 9.56 3.14
CA ASP A 160 -0.86 10.65 3.52
C ASP A 160 -1.27 11.49 2.29
N TYR A 161 -0.34 11.77 1.37
CA TYR A 161 -0.64 12.42 0.10
C TYR A 161 -1.60 11.59 -0.76
N ILE A 162 -1.34 10.29 -0.93
CA ILE A 162 -2.24 9.38 -1.65
C ILE A 162 -3.61 9.37 -0.97
N ARG A 163 -3.67 9.25 0.35
CA ARG A 163 -4.94 9.24 1.11
C ARG A 163 -5.82 10.46 0.83
N VAL A 164 -5.22 11.64 0.70
CA VAL A 164 -5.95 12.90 0.46
C VAL A 164 -6.36 13.05 -1.01
N ASN A 165 -5.52 12.61 -1.94
CA ASN A 165 -5.72 12.87 -3.38
C ASN A 165 -6.33 11.69 -4.15
N LEU A 166 -6.30 10.48 -3.59
CA LEU A 166 -6.96 9.33 -4.17
C LEU A 166 -8.44 9.39 -3.83
N GLU A 167 -9.24 9.72 -4.84
CA GLU A 167 -10.69 9.69 -4.75
C GLU A 167 -11.19 8.30 -4.35
N SER A 168 -12.33 8.25 -3.67
CA SER A 168 -12.99 6.99 -3.36
C SER A 168 -13.44 6.30 -4.63
N GLN A 169 -13.27 4.97 -4.68
CA GLN A 169 -13.64 4.16 -5.83
C GLN A 169 -14.93 3.38 -5.55
N ASN A 170 -15.62 2.99 -6.62
CA ASN A 170 -16.90 2.28 -6.53
C ASN A 170 -16.76 0.76 -6.48
N SER A 171 -15.53 0.24 -6.51
CA SER A 171 -15.25 -1.19 -6.39
C SER A 171 -13.87 -1.45 -5.77
N LEU A 172 -13.68 -2.67 -5.24
CA LEU A 172 -12.38 -3.10 -4.71
C LEU A 172 -11.30 -3.19 -5.81
N SER A 173 -11.68 -3.65 -7.00
CA SER A 173 -10.74 -3.85 -8.12
C SER A 173 -10.21 -2.51 -8.64
N GLU A 174 -11.09 -1.54 -8.90
CA GLU A 174 -10.68 -0.18 -9.32
C GLU A 174 -9.77 0.47 -8.28
N PHE A 175 -10.10 0.32 -6.99
CA PHE A 175 -9.27 0.81 -5.91
C PHE A 175 -7.88 0.17 -5.92
N SER A 176 -7.78 -1.16 -5.97
CA SER A 176 -6.49 -1.86 -6.01
C SER A 176 -5.63 -1.43 -7.20
N GLN A 177 -6.21 -1.37 -8.40
CA GLN A 177 -5.50 -0.97 -9.61
C GLN A 177 -5.01 0.48 -9.53
N LYS A 178 -5.89 1.39 -9.10
CA LYS A 178 -5.55 2.81 -8.98
C LYS A 178 -4.49 3.03 -7.90
N PHE A 179 -4.63 2.40 -6.74
CA PHE A 179 -3.66 2.47 -5.66
C PHE A 179 -2.30 1.93 -6.10
N LYS A 180 -2.27 0.75 -6.75
CA LYS A 180 -1.04 0.17 -7.32
C LYS A 180 -0.37 1.10 -8.32
N SER A 181 -1.13 1.75 -9.20
CA SER A 181 -0.59 2.72 -10.18
C SER A 181 0.05 3.96 -9.54
N LEU A 182 -0.38 4.33 -8.32
CA LEU A 182 0.20 5.42 -7.55
C LEU A 182 1.41 4.95 -6.73
N LEU A 183 1.54 3.65 -6.48
CA LEU A 183 2.60 3.07 -5.66
C LEU A 183 3.80 2.61 -6.52
N THR A 184 4.34 3.54 -7.32
CA THR A 184 5.54 3.31 -8.16
C THR A 184 6.72 4.13 -7.66
N SER A 185 7.94 3.65 -7.94
CA SER A 185 9.18 4.35 -7.56
C SER A 185 9.24 5.75 -8.16
N ASP A 186 8.82 5.90 -9.42
CA ASP A 186 8.82 7.20 -10.11
C ASP A 186 7.89 8.20 -9.43
N MET A 187 6.71 7.76 -8.98
CA MET A 187 5.77 8.65 -8.29
C MET A 187 6.28 9.04 -6.90
N LEU A 188 6.95 8.14 -6.18
CA LEU A 188 7.61 8.46 -4.91
C LEU A 188 8.78 9.43 -5.10
N VAL A 189 9.64 9.20 -6.10
CA VAL A 189 10.74 10.11 -6.46
C VAL A 189 10.20 11.47 -6.88
N LYS A 190 9.14 11.51 -7.68
CA LYS A 190 8.48 12.76 -8.08
C LYS A 190 7.89 13.50 -6.88
N PHE A 191 7.26 12.80 -5.93
CA PHE A 191 6.75 13.39 -4.69
C PHE A 191 7.87 13.99 -3.83
N THR A 192 8.96 13.25 -3.60
CA THR A 192 10.10 13.72 -2.81
C THR A 192 10.83 14.90 -3.48
N LYS A 193 11.01 14.86 -4.81
CA LYS A 193 11.56 15.98 -5.59
C LYS A 193 10.66 17.22 -5.49
N THR A 194 9.33 17.08 -5.62
CA THR A 194 8.39 18.21 -5.53
C THR A 194 8.39 18.82 -4.12
N LYS A 195 8.35 17.99 -3.08
CA LYS A 195 8.40 18.45 -1.68
C LYS A 195 9.69 19.19 -1.35
N SER A 196 10.83 18.71 -1.85
CA SER A 196 12.12 19.37 -1.62
C SER A 196 12.23 20.74 -2.32
N VAL A 197 11.51 20.94 -3.42
CA VAL A 197 11.38 22.24 -4.09
C VAL A 197 10.54 23.22 -3.26
N GLU A 198 9.44 22.77 -2.65
CA GLU A 198 8.61 23.61 -1.79
C GLU A 198 9.28 24.00 -0.46
N LEU A 199 10.19 23.15 0.04
CA LEU A 199 10.92 23.39 1.28
C LEU A 199 12.26 24.13 1.12
N ASN A 200 12.68 24.49 -0.10
CA ASN A 200 13.93 25.23 -0.31
C ASN A 200 13.73 26.74 -0.01
N PRO A 201 14.25 27.27 1.13
CA PRO A 201 13.92 28.62 1.61
C PRO A 201 14.53 29.74 0.76
N SER A 202 15.38 29.38 -0.20
CA SER A 202 16.15 30.33 -1.01
C SER A 202 15.28 31.09 -2.04
N ASN A 203 14.12 30.55 -2.41
CA ASN A 203 13.15 31.18 -3.32
C ASN A 203 11.90 31.74 -2.62
N SER A 204 11.75 31.57 -1.30
CA SER A 204 10.53 31.97 -0.57
C SER A 204 10.40 33.48 -0.33
N ARG A 205 11.45 34.28 -0.58
CA ARG A 205 11.40 35.75 -0.46
C ARG A 205 10.49 36.47 -1.47
N ARG A 206 9.93 35.77 -2.46
CA ARG A 206 8.92 36.33 -3.37
C ARG A 206 7.48 35.94 -3.05
N LEU A 207 7.23 35.07 -2.07
CA LEU A 207 5.89 34.61 -1.72
C LEU A 207 5.36 35.14 -0.38
N SER A 208 6.11 36.02 0.31
CA SER A 208 5.62 36.73 1.52
C SER A 208 4.45 37.70 1.27
N LYS A 209 3.89 37.74 0.05
CA LYS A 209 2.67 38.47 -0.28
C LYS A 209 1.39 37.63 -0.22
N PHE A 210 1.52 36.31 -0.04
CA PHE A 210 0.41 35.41 0.27
C PHE A 210 0.66 34.81 1.66
N GLY A 211 0.12 35.48 2.67
CA GLY A 211 0.36 35.15 4.08
C GLY A 211 -0.17 33.79 4.46
N VAL A 212 0.68 32.77 4.42
CA VAL A 212 0.46 31.52 5.15
C VAL A 212 1.70 31.26 5.99
N ALA A 213 1.66 31.77 7.22
CA ALA A 213 2.51 31.28 8.29
C ALA A 213 1.77 30.07 8.89
N PHE A 214 2.37 28.89 8.80
CA PHE A 214 1.89 27.73 9.57
C PHE A 214 2.30 27.93 11.03
N ASP A 215 1.39 28.47 11.83
CA ASP A 215 1.39 28.27 13.28
C ASP A 215 0.41 27.12 13.59
N ASN A 216 0.91 26.04 14.20
CA ASN A 216 0.19 24.79 14.42
C ASN A 216 -0.69 24.83 15.67
N ARG A 217 -1.30 25.98 15.96
CA ARG A 217 -2.25 26.14 17.07
C ARG A 217 -3.40 26.98 16.55
N ASP A 218 -4.59 26.42 16.64
CA ASP A 218 -5.89 26.97 16.18
C ASP A 218 -6.27 26.58 14.74
N LEU A 219 -6.65 25.31 14.53
CA LEU A 219 -7.49 24.91 13.40
C LEU A 219 -8.97 25.07 13.80
N PRO A 220 -9.77 25.88 13.09
CA PRO A 220 -11.22 25.93 13.26
C PRO A 220 -11.92 24.78 12.53
N ASP A 221 -13.02 24.31 13.11
CA ASP A 221 -13.87 23.17 12.70
C ASP A 221 -14.62 23.31 11.35
N ASP A 222 -14.22 24.21 10.44
CA ASP A 222 -15.03 24.55 9.25
C ASP A 222 -14.22 24.40 7.95
N TRP A 223 -14.16 23.17 7.42
CA TRP A 223 -13.38 22.81 6.23
C TRP A 223 -14.22 22.42 5.00
N ASP A 224 -15.52 22.71 5.00
CA ASP A 224 -16.45 22.34 3.89
C ASP A 224 -16.53 23.38 2.75
N SER A 225 -15.66 24.39 2.71
CA SER A 225 -15.76 25.50 1.74
C SER A 225 -14.50 25.77 0.89
N ALA A 226 -13.55 24.85 0.83
CA ALA A 226 -12.44 24.97 -0.13
C ALA A 226 -12.91 24.65 -1.57
N GLU A 227 -12.90 25.65 -2.45
CA GLU A 227 -13.15 25.47 -3.89
C GLU A 227 -12.22 24.38 -4.46
N LYS A 228 -12.83 23.34 -5.04
CA LYS A 228 -12.11 22.26 -5.72
C LYS A 228 -11.21 22.82 -6.83
N PRO A 229 -9.97 22.33 -7.00
CA PRO A 229 -9.14 22.68 -8.15
C PRO A 229 -9.87 22.33 -9.46
N ARG A 230 -9.94 23.29 -10.39
CA ARG A 230 -10.62 23.11 -11.69
C ARG A 230 -9.96 22.00 -12.52
N GLU A 231 -10.80 21.10 -13.00
CA GLU A 231 -10.52 19.96 -13.89
C GLU A 231 -10.03 20.39 -15.29
N HIS A 232 -8.77 20.83 -15.41
CA HIS A 232 -8.16 21.13 -16.72
C HIS A 232 -7.00 20.22 -17.12
N TRP A 233 -6.83 19.08 -16.44
CA TRP A 233 -5.68 18.20 -16.68
C TRP A 233 -5.95 17.01 -17.60
N LEU A 234 -7.20 16.78 -18.03
CA LEU A 234 -7.55 15.63 -18.87
C LEU A 234 -8.67 15.96 -19.86
N SER A 235 -8.45 16.89 -20.79
CA SER A 235 -9.28 16.91 -22.01
C SER A 235 -8.42 16.85 -23.27
N ASP A 236 -8.85 15.95 -24.14
CA ASP A 236 -8.61 15.89 -25.58
C ASP A 236 -7.27 15.33 -26.04
N ASN A 237 -7.13 14.01 -25.92
CA ASN A 237 -6.62 13.18 -27.00
C ASN A 237 -7.05 11.72 -26.77
N GLU A 238 -8.23 11.36 -27.27
CA GLU A 238 -8.56 9.94 -27.48
C GLU A 238 -7.72 9.40 -28.64
N LEU A 239 -6.47 9.05 -28.34
CA LEU A 239 -5.68 8.20 -29.22
C LEU A 239 -6.31 6.81 -29.21
N SER A 240 -6.44 6.20 -30.39
CA SER A 240 -6.98 4.85 -30.48
C SER A 240 -6.07 3.88 -29.71
N LYS A 241 -6.66 2.82 -29.13
CA LYS A 241 -5.91 1.80 -28.36
C LYS A 241 -4.75 1.19 -29.16
N ASP A 242 -4.85 1.19 -30.48
CA ASP A 242 -3.81 0.67 -31.38
C ASP A 242 -2.66 1.67 -31.60
N GLU A 243 -2.92 2.98 -31.57
CA GLU A 243 -1.88 4.03 -31.66
C GLU A 243 -1.08 4.15 -30.35
N ILE A 244 -1.74 3.98 -29.19
CA ILE A 244 -1.08 3.97 -27.87
C ILE A 244 -0.16 2.75 -27.75
N ALA A 245 -0.60 1.58 -28.25
CA ALA A 245 0.21 0.37 -28.22
C ALA A 245 1.49 0.49 -29.08
N MET A 246 1.40 1.12 -30.26
CA MET A 246 2.55 1.31 -31.14
C MET A 246 3.50 2.43 -30.66
N ALA A 247 2.98 3.53 -30.14
CA ALA A 247 3.80 4.63 -29.61
C ALA A 247 4.60 4.19 -28.38
N ASN A 248 3.97 3.47 -27.45
CA ASN A 248 4.64 2.97 -26.25
C ASN A 248 5.72 1.92 -26.55
N THR A 249 5.55 1.10 -27.60
CA THR A 249 6.59 0.14 -28.01
C THR A 249 7.82 0.82 -28.60
N VAL A 250 7.64 1.89 -29.40
CA VAL A 250 8.76 2.61 -30.03
C VAL A 250 9.52 3.47 -29.03
N GLU A 251 8.83 4.01 -28.02
CA GLU A 251 9.45 4.82 -26.96
C GLU A 251 10.28 3.96 -26.00
N LEU A 252 9.77 2.79 -25.57
CA LEU A 252 10.53 1.85 -24.74
C LEU A 252 11.77 1.30 -25.46
N GLU A 253 11.66 0.97 -26.75
CA GLU A 253 12.80 0.46 -27.53
C GLU A 253 13.92 1.50 -27.65
N ASN A 254 13.58 2.78 -27.84
CA ASN A 254 14.57 3.85 -27.91
C ASN A 254 15.24 4.11 -26.55
N GLU A 255 14.49 4.08 -25.44
CA GLU A 255 15.07 4.21 -24.09
C GLU A 255 16.02 3.05 -23.76
N LEU A 256 15.66 1.82 -24.14
CA LEU A 256 16.52 0.63 -23.96
C LEU A 256 17.82 0.74 -24.76
N VAL A 257 17.76 1.23 -26.00
CA VAL A 257 18.95 1.42 -26.86
C VAL A 257 19.89 2.49 -26.29
N GLU A 258 19.36 3.60 -25.77
CA GLU A 258 20.18 4.63 -25.12
C GLU A 258 20.84 4.12 -23.83
N LEU A 259 20.11 3.33 -23.04
CA LEU A 259 20.61 2.72 -21.81
C LEU A 259 21.77 1.75 -22.09
N GLU A 260 21.61 0.86 -23.08
CA GLU A 260 22.66 -0.07 -23.49
C GLU A 260 23.92 0.66 -23.94
N GLY A 261 23.76 1.73 -24.73
CA GLY A 261 24.87 2.57 -25.18
C GLY A 261 25.62 3.24 -24.01
N SER A 262 24.91 3.67 -22.97
CA SER A 262 25.50 4.24 -21.76
C SER A 262 26.25 3.19 -20.93
N ILE A 263 25.64 2.02 -20.72
CA ILE A 263 26.20 0.91 -19.94
C ILE A 263 27.54 0.46 -20.51
N VAL A 264 27.62 0.23 -21.83
CA VAL A 264 28.85 -0.23 -22.48
C VAL A 264 29.97 0.81 -22.34
N LYS A 265 29.66 2.09 -22.46
CA LYS A 265 30.64 3.19 -22.28
C LYS A 265 31.12 3.27 -20.83
N GLY A 266 30.21 3.18 -19.85
CA GLY A 266 30.53 3.17 -18.43
C GLY A 266 31.46 2.01 -18.06
N TRP A 267 31.11 0.81 -18.54
CA TRP A 267 31.90 -0.41 -18.34
C TRP A 267 33.31 -0.29 -18.93
N GLN A 268 33.43 0.14 -20.19
CA GLN A 268 34.73 0.30 -20.85
C GLN A 268 35.62 1.34 -20.15
N LYS A 269 35.02 2.39 -19.58
CA LYS A 269 35.75 3.40 -18.80
C LYS A 269 36.24 2.82 -17.48
N ALA A 270 35.37 2.14 -16.73
CA ALA A 270 35.70 1.50 -15.46
C ALA A 270 36.79 0.42 -15.61
N LYS A 271 36.77 -0.31 -16.74
CA LYS A 271 37.76 -1.35 -17.07
C LYS A 271 39.19 -0.87 -17.26
N LYS A 272 39.41 0.42 -17.50
CA LYS A 272 40.74 0.99 -17.68
C LYS A 272 41.46 1.26 -16.35
N ILE A 273 40.77 1.09 -15.23
CA ILE A 273 41.32 1.33 -13.89
C ILE A 273 41.95 0.02 -13.40
N ASP A 274 43.23 0.09 -13.03
CA ASP A 274 43.97 -1.05 -12.48
C ASP A 274 43.38 -1.49 -11.14
N LEU A 275 43.09 -2.79 -11.02
CA LEU A 275 42.50 -3.37 -9.82
C LEU A 275 43.57 -3.68 -8.76
N TYR A 276 43.28 -3.37 -7.50
CA TYR A 276 44.14 -3.72 -6.35
C TYR A 276 43.32 -4.14 -5.13
N LYS A 277 43.97 -4.84 -4.18
CA LYS A 277 43.33 -5.29 -2.94
C LYS A 277 42.79 -4.12 -2.12
N GLY A 278 41.55 -4.23 -1.64
CA GLY A 278 40.86 -3.18 -0.88
C GLY A 278 40.06 -2.19 -1.74
N MET A 279 40.16 -2.27 -3.07
CA MET A 279 39.36 -1.45 -3.98
C MET A 279 37.88 -1.90 -4.01
N GLY A 280 36.97 -0.92 -4.11
CA GLY A 280 35.55 -1.15 -4.44
C GLY A 280 35.36 -1.54 -5.90
N VAL A 281 34.62 -2.63 -6.13
CA VAL A 281 34.43 -3.19 -7.47
C VAL A 281 33.01 -3.68 -7.69
N CYS A 282 32.62 -3.68 -8.95
CA CYS A 282 31.34 -4.17 -9.44
C CYS A 282 31.57 -5.24 -10.51
N THR A 283 30.69 -6.23 -10.55
CA THR A 283 30.68 -7.28 -11.56
C THR A 283 29.72 -6.91 -12.70
N TYR A 284 30.06 -7.29 -13.93
CA TYR A 284 29.21 -7.02 -15.08
C TYR A 284 28.09 -8.04 -15.22
N SER A 285 28.39 -9.33 -15.05
CA SER A 285 27.45 -10.41 -15.34
C SER A 285 26.20 -10.40 -14.45
N ASP A 286 26.39 -10.27 -13.13
CA ASP A 286 25.35 -10.44 -12.11
C ASP A 286 25.08 -9.18 -11.27
N ASN A 287 25.73 -8.05 -11.58
CA ASN A 287 25.58 -6.77 -10.89
C ASN A 287 25.77 -6.85 -9.36
N SER A 288 26.76 -7.63 -8.94
CA SER A 288 27.25 -7.67 -7.57
C SER A 288 28.26 -6.56 -7.33
N PHE A 289 28.34 -6.04 -6.11
CA PHE A 289 29.35 -5.05 -5.72
C PHE A 289 29.96 -5.38 -4.35
N GLY A 290 31.22 -4.99 -4.17
CA GLY A 290 31.97 -5.33 -2.97
C GLY A 290 33.39 -4.82 -2.99
N THR A 291 34.25 -5.46 -2.20
CA THR A 291 35.67 -5.07 -2.05
C THR A 291 36.59 -6.22 -2.43
N ILE A 292 37.66 -5.95 -3.18
CA ILE A 292 38.67 -6.97 -3.53
C ILE A 292 39.42 -7.44 -2.28
N VAL A 293 39.33 -8.74 -1.97
CA VAL A 293 40.09 -9.41 -0.90
C VAL A 293 41.43 -9.93 -1.42
N SER A 294 41.44 -10.53 -2.61
CA SER A 294 42.67 -11.03 -3.25
C SER A 294 42.58 -11.07 -4.77
N LEU A 295 43.74 -11.03 -5.44
CA LEU A 295 43.89 -11.16 -6.89
C LEU A 295 44.91 -12.27 -7.18
N ARG A 296 44.49 -13.34 -7.86
CA ARG A 296 45.35 -14.48 -8.24
C ARG A 296 44.86 -15.10 -9.54
N ASP A 297 45.80 -15.46 -10.42
CA ASP A 297 45.54 -16.29 -11.61
C ASP A 297 44.39 -15.79 -12.51
N GLY A 298 44.34 -14.47 -12.76
CA GLY A 298 43.28 -13.87 -13.59
C GLY A 298 41.90 -13.83 -12.92
N LYS A 299 41.82 -14.11 -11.62
CA LYS A 299 40.60 -14.06 -10.80
C LYS A 299 40.77 -13.11 -9.63
N ALA A 300 39.66 -12.56 -9.15
CA ALA A 300 39.61 -11.81 -7.91
C ALA A 300 38.64 -12.49 -6.94
N SER A 301 39.05 -12.59 -5.68
CA SER A 301 38.13 -12.89 -4.58
C SER A 301 37.56 -11.58 -4.06
N ILE A 302 36.25 -11.44 -4.05
CA ILE A 302 35.53 -10.22 -3.68
C ILE A 302 34.70 -10.52 -2.43
N SER A 303 34.82 -9.68 -1.41
CA SER A 303 33.85 -9.63 -0.31
C SER A 303 32.64 -8.85 -0.81
N VAL A 304 31.64 -9.58 -1.30
CA VAL A 304 30.42 -9.06 -1.89
C VAL A 304 29.53 -8.52 -0.78
N LYS A 305 29.20 -7.23 -0.88
CA LYS A 305 28.31 -6.56 0.05
C LYS A 305 26.85 -6.80 -0.34
N GLY A 306 26.53 -6.54 -1.60
CA GLY A 306 25.20 -6.78 -2.12
C GLY A 306 25.17 -7.00 -3.64
N GLN A 307 23.98 -7.34 -4.12
CA GLN A 307 23.69 -7.54 -5.53
C GLN A 307 22.48 -6.71 -5.93
N VAL A 308 22.61 -5.94 -7.01
CA VAL A 308 21.53 -5.08 -7.50
C VAL A 308 20.39 -5.91 -8.06
N LYS A 309 19.17 -5.54 -7.69
CA LYS A 309 17.92 -6.11 -8.20
C LYS A 309 17.08 -5.00 -8.83
N LEU A 310 16.19 -5.40 -9.72
CA LEU A 310 15.11 -4.56 -10.20
C LEU A 310 13.81 -4.98 -9.53
N LEU A 311 12.94 -4.02 -9.26
CA LEU A 311 11.58 -4.28 -8.83
C LEU A 311 10.68 -4.25 -10.06
N TYR A 312 10.28 -5.42 -10.54
CA TYR A 312 9.40 -5.57 -11.69
C TYR A 312 8.12 -6.26 -11.25
N ASP A 313 6.98 -5.58 -11.39
CA ASP A 313 5.67 -6.07 -10.93
C ASP A 313 5.63 -6.55 -9.46
N GLY A 314 6.43 -5.92 -8.60
CA GLY A 314 6.53 -6.28 -7.18
C GLY A 314 7.44 -7.46 -6.89
N LEU A 315 8.04 -8.09 -7.90
CA LEU A 315 9.06 -9.11 -7.74
C LEU A 315 10.44 -8.50 -7.87
N LEU A 316 11.34 -8.88 -6.96
CA LEU A 316 12.77 -8.61 -7.11
C LEU A 316 13.32 -9.57 -8.17
N VAL A 317 13.73 -9.01 -9.31
CA VAL A 317 14.34 -9.75 -10.42
C VAL A 317 15.80 -9.34 -10.59
N GLU A 318 16.58 -10.18 -11.25
CA GLU A 318 17.97 -9.87 -11.57
C GLU A 318 18.05 -8.63 -12.48
N ALA A 319 18.94 -7.69 -12.14
CA ALA A 319 19.23 -6.58 -13.04
C ALA A 319 19.96 -7.08 -14.31
N PRO A 320 19.73 -6.48 -15.49
CA PRO A 320 20.42 -6.85 -16.71
C PRO A 320 21.92 -6.61 -16.57
N SER A 321 22.76 -7.41 -17.24
CA SER A 321 24.21 -7.32 -17.08
C SER A 321 24.75 -5.92 -17.38
N GLY A 322 25.61 -5.42 -16.51
CA GLY A 322 26.24 -4.12 -16.63
C GLY A 322 25.41 -2.94 -16.10
N TYR A 323 24.24 -3.20 -15.51
CA TYR A 323 23.35 -2.17 -14.96
C TYR A 323 24.05 -1.21 -13.98
N LEU A 324 24.99 -1.71 -13.17
CA LEU A 324 25.83 -0.90 -12.26
C LEU A 324 26.75 0.13 -12.95
N PHE A 325 26.91 0.04 -14.27
CA PHE A 325 27.71 0.97 -15.08
C PHE A 325 26.83 1.92 -15.91
N GLY A 326 25.51 1.81 -15.77
CA GLY A 326 24.56 2.79 -16.25
C GLY A 326 24.54 4.05 -15.38
N ASN A 327 23.91 5.11 -15.88
CA ASN A 327 23.74 6.36 -15.12
C ASN A 327 22.46 6.26 -14.28
N THR A 328 22.45 5.39 -13.27
CA THR A 328 21.27 5.10 -12.45
C THR A 328 21.31 5.88 -11.13
N GLU A 329 20.29 6.71 -10.88
CA GLU A 329 20.23 7.56 -9.68
C GLU A 329 19.83 6.79 -8.41
N ALA A 330 19.19 5.63 -8.55
CA ALA A 330 18.73 4.80 -7.44
C ALA A 330 18.97 3.32 -7.73
N LEU A 331 19.51 2.61 -6.74
CA LEU A 331 19.79 1.18 -6.80
C LEU A 331 19.03 0.48 -5.67
N LEU A 332 18.31 -0.58 -6.01
CA LEU A 332 17.82 -1.57 -5.04
C LEU A 332 18.82 -2.72 -5.01
N PHE A 333 19.20 -3.19 -3.83
CA PHE A 333 20.12 -4.32 -3.71
C PHE A 333 19.73 -5.24 -2.56
N VAL A 334 20.19 -6.49 -2.66
CA VAL A 334 20.06 -7.52 -1.62
C VAL A 334 21.43 -7.77 -1.02
N ASP A 335 21.52 -7.74 0.31
CA ASP A 335 22.75 -8.06 1.04
C ASP A 335 23.12 -9.54 0.89
N ILE A 336 24.38 -9.80 0.50
CA ILE A 336 24.90 -11.17 0.31
C ILE A 336 25.93 -11.51 1.39
N ASN A 337 26.76 -10.55 1.82
CA ASN A 337 27.79 -10.73 2.85
C ASN A 337 28.61 -12.03 2.70
N ALA A 338 29.09 -12.30 1.47
CA ALA A 338 29.85 -13.50 1.14
C ALA A 338 31.13 -13.17 0.39
N GLU A 339 32.13 -14.07 0.47
CA GLU A 339 33.32 -13.99 -0.37
C GLU A 339 33.12 -14.84 -1.62
N ILE A 340 33.13 -14.21 -2.80
CA ILE A 340 32.86 -14.85 -4.10
C ILE A 340 34.02 -14.58 -5.06
N ILE A 341 34.38 -15.60 -5.84
CA ILE A 341 35.48 -15.53 -6.80
C ILE A 341 34.94 -15.24 -8.20
N TYR A 342 35.36 -14.12 -8.78
CA TYR A 342 35.01 -13.72 -10.15
C TYR A 342 36.25 -13.68 -11.05
N PRO A 343 36.09 -13.93 -12.36
CA PRO A 343 37.18 -13.69 -13.31
C PRO A 343 37.41 -12.18 -13.47
N ILE A 344 38.66 -11.73 -13.54
CA ILE A 344 39.01 -10.29 -13.66
C ILE A 344 38.33 -9.63 -14.86
N ARG A 345 38.08 -10.39 -15.94
CA ARG A 345 37.35 -9.89 -17.11
C ARG A 345 35.91 -9.47 -16.81
N ASP A 346 35.31 -9.95 -15.73
CA ASP A 346 33.94 -9.62 -15.31
C ASP A 346 33.87 -8.55 -14.22
N ILE A 347 35.02 -8.03 -13.76
CA ILE A 347 35.07 -7.06 -12.67
C ILE A 347 35.60 -5.71 -13.16
N ALA A 348 35.05 -4.59 -12.70
CA ALA A 348 35.65 -3.27 -12.89
C ALA A 348 35.54 -2.42 -11.62
N ALA A 349 36.37 -1.38 -11.54
CA ALA A 349 36.33 -0.43 -10.43
C ALA A 349 34.99 0.33 -10.44
N CYS A 350 34.37 0.46 -9.28
CA CYS A 350 33.15 1.24 -9.10
C CYS A 350 33.05 1.76 -7.66
N SER A 351 32.18 2.76 -7.45
CA SER A 351 31.76 3.21 -6.13
C SER A 351 30.25 3.11 -6.07
N VAL A 352 29.74 2.30 -5.14
CA VAL A 352 28.33 2.26 -4.79
C VAL A 352 28.25 2.88 -3.40
N ASP A 353 27.62 4.05 -3.31
CA ASP A 353 27.34 4.69 -2.03
C ASP A 353 26.15 3.94 -1.41
N VAL A 354 26.46 3.12 -0.40
CA VAL A 354 25.49 2.31 0.36
C VAL A 354 25.06 3.04 1.61
#